data_AF-A0A6I5IA13-F1
#
_entry.id   AF-A0A6I5IA13-F1
#
_cell.length_a   1.000
_cell.length_b   1.000
_cell.length_c   1.000
_cell.angle_alpha   90.00
_cell.angle_beta   90.00
_cell.angle_gamma   90.00
#
_symmetry.space_group_name_H-M   'P 1'
#
loop_
_entity.id
_entity.type
_entity.pdbx_description
1 polymer ?
#
loop_
_entity_poly.entity_id
_entity_poly.type
_entity_poly.pdbx_seq_one_letter_code
_entity_poly.pdbx_strand_id
1 'polypeptide(L)'
;MKTGRCDSGRITESGRAAFLVSLLSVFIFCNTSFSQPEPLPDLRYAIVIKQGTWNITRWKQVCDTLSSSYKGRLFTWETSLSEVKDAVISYRPTHICFVCDMSTALPSFISGTLHPFTRSLDDDPYTDVIWSVLTGYPEDAYRIAADTVTHLTRTLLSGTVSSDLEYYTQGLSTHEATSGLFYVKHPDSILVRSYTSAPTDRTSWLVSMINSGIDSLDNAPVDIFITSGHGSYNLWQLHYPAKSPEGLFRSGSHVLTGASAAGTYHPISSANPKIYFGLGNCNIGQILNDGCMAPAWMNKGGAFAYTGYVIDETANSYQHGGTRAYYYRMSRENTWSESWFLSNIALQFDLLNNTPGVSPVDLNGSAFYGDPGKIFKMSHEGQYRQPLVTNELIITHGPLKDTVKYRVTMNDDGEPGTNGKWGNRHPAMILPFTATGIDILSTDAITAVVQENFVLLYIWYKGLDPLKKGDTREVVFTCNRLTTGTGKPVDGNEKTGIIDKIYPNPASSRITINYKITGNTNVIIRLFDYNGALIDRINYPSQPPGSYSEDFDVSGLADGVYHFLIETSESHESRKFVLAKN
;
A
#
# COMPACT_ATOMS: atom_id res chain seq x y z
N MET A 1 35.32 -62.14 -5.02
CA MET A 1 36.77 -62.17 -4.70
C MET A 1 37.56 -62.37 -5.98
N LYS A 2 38.63 -61.57 -6.16
CA LYS A 2 39.77 -61.72 -7.09
C LYS A 2 39.47 -61.55 -8.60
N THR A 3 39.76 -60.37 -9.17
CA THR A 3 41.02 -59.94 -9.86
C THR A 3 41.18 -60.61 -11.24
N GLY A 4 41.48 -59.96 -12.37
CA GLY A 4 41.89 -58.59 -12.68
C GLY A 4 42.09 -58.42 -14.20
N ARG A 5 42.42 -57.17 -14.58
CA ARG A 5 42.86 -56.57 -15.88
C ARG A 5 43.69 -57.47 -16.82
N CYS A 6 43.84 -57.24 -18.13
CA CYS A 6 44.02 -55.98 -18.89
C CYS A 6 43.90 -56.25 -20.42
N ASP A 7 43.47 -55.23 -21.18
CA ASP A 7 43.93 -54.75 -22.52
C ASP A 7 44.24 -55.74 -23.67
N SER A 8 44.02 -55.48 -24.97
CA SER A 8 43.60 -54.30 -25.74
C SER A 8 43.26 -54.82 -27.16
N GLY A 9 42.22 -54.27 -27.79
CA GLY A 9 41.76 -54.67 -29.13
C GLY A 9 41.63 -53.48 -30.06
N ARG A 10 42.19 -53.63 -31.27
CA ARG A 10 42.37 -52.64 -32.33
C ARG A 10 41.08 -52.02 -32.89
N ILE A 11 41.29 -50.77 -33.29
CA ILE A 11 40.60 -49.87 -34.22
C ILE A 11 39.98 -50.58 -35.44
N THR A 12 38.75 -50.16 -35.81
CA THR A 12 38.39 -49.93 -37.22
C THR A 12 37.66 -48.59 -37.34
N GLU A 13 37.97 -47.91 -38.44
CA GLU A 13 37.74 -46.51 -38.76
C GLU A 13 36.33 -46.20 -39.27
N SER A 14 36.12 -44.88 -39.41
CA SER A 14 35.20 -44.16 -40.32
C SER A 14 33.87 -43.70 -39.73
N GLY A 15 33.52 -42.42 -39.77
CA GLY A 15 34.32 -41.25 -40.05
C GLY A 15 33.63 -40.04 -39.42
N ARG A 16 34.41 -39.09 -38.92
CA ARG A 16 33.92 -37.77 -38.52
C ARG A 16 34.89 -36.73 -39.03
N ALA A 17 34.39 -35.94 -39.98
CA ALA A 17 35.00 -34.71 -40.42
C ALA A 17 35.25 -33.80 -39.20
N ALA A 18 36.43 -33.20 -39.18
CA ALA A 18 36.85 -32.25 -38.18
C ALA A 18 36.00 -30.96 -38.27
N PHE A 19 35.36 -30.60 -37.16
CA PHE A 19 35.04 -29.22 -36.84
C PHE A 19 35.60 -28.95 -35.45
N LEU A 20 36.56 -28.02 -35.36
CA LEU A 20 36.95 -27.42 -34.10
C LEU A 20 35.70 -26.78 -33.48
N VAL A 21 35.17 -27.37 -32.42
CA VAL A 21 34.22 -26.70 -31.54
C VAL A 21 35.02 -26.05 -30.43
N SER A 22 35.30 -24.77 -30.59
CA SER A 22 35.68 -23.88 -29.51
C SER A 22 34.60 -24.00 -28.42
N LEU A 23 34.96 -24.44 -27.21
CA LEU A 23 34.09 -24.36 -26.05
C LEU A 23 33.83 -22.87 -25.75
N LEU A 24 32.75 -22.33 -26.31
CA LEU A 24 32.14 -21.11 -25.80
C LEU A 24 31.30 -21.52 -24.58
N SER A 25 31.82 -21.23 -23.40
CA SER A 25 31.04 -21.19 -22.18
C SER A 25 29.94 -20.14 -22.34
N VAL A 26 28.72 -20.56 -22.68
CA VAL A 26 27.55 -19.69 -22.63
C VAL A 26 27.22 -19.49 -21.15
N PHE A 27 27.79 -18.45 -20.56
CA PHE A 27 27.21 -17.84 -19.36
C PHE A 27 25.86 -17.27 -19.80
N ILE A 28 24.79 -18.00 -19.51
CA ILE A 28 23.46 -17.41 -19.47
C ILE A 28 23.50 -16.43 -18.30
N PHE A 29 23.84 -15.18 -18.58
CA PHE A 29 23.51 -14.08 -17.70
C PHE A 29 21.99 -14.02 -17.67
N CYS A 30 21.40 -14.65 -16.67
CA CYS A 30 20.08 -14.29 -16.22
C CYS A 30 20.19 -12.82 -15.82
N ASN A 31 19.80 -11.91 -16.71
CA ASN A 31 19.58 -10.52 -16.36
C ASN A 31 18.37 -10.53 -15.42
N THR A 32 18.62 -10.82 -14.15
CA THR A 32 17.78 -10.32 -13.08
C THR A 32 17.92 -8.81 -13.16
N SER A 33 16.98 -8.17 -13.85
CA SER A 33 16.78 -6.73 -13.74
C SER A 33 16.52 -6.47 -12.26
N PHE A 34 17.56 -6.16 -11.51
CA PHE A 34 17.43 -5.55 -10.21
C PHE A 34 16.69 -4.24 -10.45
N SER A 35 15.40 -4.24 -10.11
CA SER A 35 14.64 -3.00 -9.94
C SER A 35 15.51 -2.12 -9.06
N GLN A 36 15.94 -0.98 -9.60
CA GLN A 36 16.47 0.08 -8.75
C GLN A 36 15.39 0.41 -7.72
N PRO A 37 15.74 0.73 -6.46
CA PRO A 37 14.75 1.25 -5.53
C PRO A 37 14.12 2.49 -6.16
N GLU A 38 12.80 2.45 -6.41
CA GLU A 38 12.06 3.65 -6.75
C GLU A 38 12.37 4.70 -5.67
N PRO A 39 12.74 5.94 -6.02
CA PRO A 39 12.96 6.98 -5.04
C PRO A 39 11.67 7.14 -4.22
N LEU A 40 11.81 7.11 -2.89
CA LEU A 40 10.69 7.37 -1.98
C LEU A 40 10.04 8.71 -2.37
N PRO A 41 8.70 8.82 -2.33
CA PRO A 41 8.01 10.06 -2.68
C PRO A 41 8.56 11.24 -1.86
N ASP A 42 8.48 12.47 -2.40
CA ASP A 42 8.98 13.68 -1.71
C ASP A 42 8.06 14.00 -0.52
N LEU A 43 8.24 13.25 0.57
CA LEU A 43 7.43 13.34 1.78
C LEU A 43 7.91 14.52 2.63
N ARG A 44 6.98 15.39 3.02
CA ARG A 44 7.25 16.34 4.10
C ARG A 44 7.18 15.59 5.44
N TYR A 45 8.31 15.02 5.84
CA TYR A 45 8.41 14.01 6.88
C TYR A 45 8.94 14.57 8.20
N ALA A 46 8.19 14.46 9.29
CA ALA A 46 8.62 14.86 10.63
C ALA A 46 9.05 13.64 11.46
N ILE A 47 10.18 13.78 12.17
CA ILE A 47 10.68 12.80 13.13
C ILE A 47 10.54 13.44 14.51
N VAL A 48 9.68 12.89 15.35
CA VAL A 48 9.41 13.45 16.69
C VAL A 48 9.89 12.46 17.74
N ILE A 49 10.80 12.89 18.62
CA ILE A 49 11.45 12.01 19.60
C ILE A 49 11.71 12.73 20.92
N LYS A 50 11.61 12.00 22.04
CA LYS A 50 11.99 12.53 23.35
C LYS A 50 13.50 12.73 23.43
N GLN A 51 13.97 13.86 23.95
CA GLN A 51 15.38 14.22 24.04
C GLN A 51 16.22 13.15 24.74
N GLY A 52 15.70 12.57 25.83
CA GLY A 52 16.36 11.47 26.54
C GLY A 52 16.59 10.23 25.67
N THR A 53 15.59 9.87 24.84
CA THR A 53 15.70 8.76 23.89
C THR A 53 16.68 9.09 22.77
N TRP A 54 16.63 10.32 22.22
CA TRP A 54 17.54 10.78 21.17
C TRP A 54 19.02 10.81 21.62
N ASN A 55 19.28 11.06 22.90
CA ASN A 55 20.64 11.03 23.45
C ASN A 55 21.27 9.61 23.46
N ILE A 56 20.48 8.56 23.21
CA ILE A 56 20.98 7.19 23.09
C ILE A 56 21.48 6.97 21.66
N THR A 57 22.75 6.61 21.50
CA THR A 57 23.45 6.50 20.21
C THR A 57 22.66 5.75 19.14
N ARG A 58 22.05 4.60 19.47
CA ARG A 58 21.33 3.80 18.48
C ARG A 58 20.00 4.45 18.05
N TRP A 59 19.27 5.09 18.97
CA TRP A 59 18.07 5.85 18.63
C TRP A 59 18.39 7.11 17.82
N LYS A 60 19.51 7.77 18.11
CA LYS A 60 20.01 8.85 17.26
C LYS A 60 20.25 8.36 15.83
N GLN A 61 20.89 7.21 15.66
CA GLN A 61 21.10 6.61 14.33
C GLN A 61 19.78 6.29 13.62
N VAL A 62 18.74 5.84 14.33
CA VAL A 62 17.39 5.67 13.75
C VAL A 62 16.89 7.00 13.18
N CYS A 63 16.92 8.08 13.98
CA CYS A 63 16.49 9.40 13.52
C CYS A 63 17.33 9.92 12.35
N ASP A 64 18.66 9.78 12.40
CA ASP A 64 19.56 10.23 11.34
C ASP A 64 19.30 9.44 10.03
N THR A 65 18.93 8.15 10.13
CA THR A 65 18.57 7.29 9.00
C THR A 65 17.24 7.73 8.36
N LEU A 66 16.20 7.98 9.18
CA LEU A 66 14.92 8.50 8.70
C LEU A 66 15.09 9.88 8.06
N SER A 67 15.89 10.76 8.67
CA SER A 67 16.15 12.10 8.16
C SER A 67 16.85 12.04 6.80
N SER A 68 17.80 11.13 6.64
CA SER A 68 18.50 10.93 5.37
C SER A 68 17.59 10.34 4.29
N SER A 69 16.75 9.36 4.64
CA SER A 69 15.91 8.64 3.67
C SER A 69 14.77 9.50 3.12
N TYR A 70 14.15 10.31 3.99
CA TYR A 70 12.97 11.13 3.63
C TYR A 70 13.25 12.63 3.55
N LYS A 71 14.52 13.07 3.69
CA LYS A 71 14.88 14.48 3.97
C LYS A 71 14.08 15.05 5.16
N GLY A 72 13.80 14.18 6.14
CA GLY A 72 12.89 14.47 7.23
C GLY A 72 13.46 15.45 8.24
N ARG A 73 12.58 16.24 8.85
CA ARG A 73 12.93 17.22 9.90
C ARG A 73 12.77 16.62 11.29
N LEU A 74 13.82 16.73 12.10
CA LEU A 74 13.83 16.29 13.49
C LEU A 74 13.22 17.34 14.42
N PHE A 75 12.38 16.88 15.35
CA PHE A 75 11.81 17.64 16.45
C PHE A 75 12.06 16.88 17.75
N THR A 76 12.74 17.51 18.71
CA THR A 76 13.00 16.93 20.03
C THR A 76 12.19 17.64 21.10
N TRP A 77 11.68 16.88 22.06
CA TRP A 77 10.92 17.39 23.21
C TRP A 77 11.45 16.77 24.51
N GLU A 78 11.37 17.48 25.63
CA GLU A 78 11.88 16.97 26.91
C GLU A 78 10.78 16.41 27.80
N THR A 79 9.73 17.20 28.04
CA THR A 79 8.67 16.88 29.01
C THR A 79 7.35 16.55 28.32
N SER A 80 6.98 17.29 27.27
CA SER A 80 5.69 17.15 26.58
C SER A 80 5.78 17.47 25.08
N LEU A 81 4.93 16.81 24.28
CA LEU A 81 4.77 17.11 22.85
C LEU A 81 4.28 18.55 22.58
N SER A 82 3.69 19.22 23.56
CA SER A 82 3.30 20.64 23.44
C SER A 82 4.49 21.54 23.11
N GLU A 83 5.70 21.18 23.53
CA GLU A 83 6.94 21.95 23.27
C GLU A 83 7.27 22.05 21.77
N VAL A 84 6.88 21.03 20.99
CA VAL A 84 7.16 20.96 19.54
C VAL A 84 5.94 21.26 18.68
N LYS A 85 4.75 21.41 19.28
CA LYS A 85 3.48 21.53 18.56
C LYS A 85 3.51 22.64 17.52
N ASP A 86 3.81 23.88 17.91
CA ASP A 86 3.80 25.03 17.00
C ASP A 86 4.83 24.88 15.86
N ALA A 87 5.98 24.28 16.16
CA ALA A 87 7.01 24.01 15.16
C ALA A 87 6.58 22.94 14.16
N VAL A 88 5.84 21.92 14.62
CA VAL A 88 5.25 20.88 13.77
C VAL A 88 4.12 21.47 12.91
N ILE A 89 3.23 22.29 13.47
CA ILE A 89 2.18 23.01 12.73
C ILE A 89 2.78 23.88 11.64
N SER A 90 3.79 24.69 11.97
CA SER A 90 4.52 25.50 10.99
C SER A 90 5.20 24.64 9.92
N TYR A 91 5.68 23.45 10.32
CA TYR A 91 6.27 22.50 9.39
C TYR A 91 5.24 21.69 8.59
N ARG A 92 3.92 21.78 8.80
CA ARG A 92 2.89 21.11 7.97
C ARG A 92 3.31 19.75 7.38
N PRO A 93 3.70 18.78 8.21
CA PRO A 93 4.14 17.49 7.71
C PRO A 93 2.98 16.75 7.03
N THR A 94 3.30 15.93 6.03
CA THR A 94 2.37 14.91 5.53
C THR A 94 2.47 13.63 6.35
N HIS A 95 3.66 13.38 6.92
CA HIS A 95 3.98 12.20 7.69
C HIS A 95 4.66 12.56 9.01
N ILE A 96 4.26 11.92 10.10
CA ILE A 96 4.97 12.00 11.38
C ILE A 96 5.35 10.61 11.88
N CYS A 97 6.64 10.37 12.05
CA CYS A 97 7.15 9.21 12.77
C CYS A 97 7.50 9.60 14.20
N PHE A 98 6.70 9.12 15.16
CA PHE A 98 7.01 9.24 16.57
C PHE A 98 8.02 8.15 16.95
N VAL A 99 9.29 8.52 17.11
CA VAL A 99 10.33 7.58 17.53
C VAL A 99 10.32 7.50 19.05
N CYS A 100 10.03 6.31 19.59
CA CYS A 100 9.82 6.11 21.02
C CYS A 100 10.61 4.90 21.51
N ASP A 101 11.31 5.03 22.65
CA ASP A 101 11.62 3.85 23.45
C ASP A 101 10.32 3.23 24.02
N MET A 102 10.40 1.97 24.41
CA MET A 102 9.24 1.22 24.90
C MET A 102 8.63 1.81 26.17
N SER A 103 9.38 2.54 27.01
CA SER A 103 8.83 3.22 28.17
C SER A 103 8.04 4.49 27.83
N THR A 104 8.23 5.04 26.64
CA THR A 104 7.45 6.17 26.11
C THR A 104 6.23 5.66 25.33
N ALA A 105 6.34 4.52 24.63
CA ALA A 105 5.30 3.95 23.77
C ALA A 105 4.12 3.28 24.53
N LEU A 106 3.84 3.71 25.77
CA LEU A 106 2.78 3.16 26.62
C LEU A 106 1.38 3.41 26.00
N PRO A 107 0.38 2.56 26.30
CA PRO A 107 -1.00 2.75 25.84
C PRO A 107 -1.57 4.14 26.11
N SER A 108 -1.28 4.71 27.29
CA SER A 108 -1.72 6.06 27.66
C SER A 108 -1.12 7.15 26.78
N PHE A 109 0.12 6.98 26.33
CA PHE A 109 0.76 7.92 25.40
C PHE A 109 0.13 7.82 24.01
N ILE A 110 -0.12 6.60 23.52
CA ILE A 110 -0.82 6.39 22.24
C ILE A 110 -2.22 7.02 22.27
N SER A 111 -3.07 6.58 23.19
CA SER A 111 -4.49 6.95 23.23
C SER A 111 -4.74 8.36 23.74
N GLY A 112 -3.98 8.79 24.75
CA GLY A 112 -4.18 10.06 25.45
C GLY A 112 -3.31 11.20 24.92
N THR A 113 -2.27 10.92 24.13
CA THR A 113 -1.35 11.96 23.66
C THR A 113 -1.22 11.98 22.14
N LEU A 114 -0.84 10.88 21.48
CA LEU A 114 -0.56 10.89 20.03
C LEU A 114 -1.81 11.11 19.17
N HIS A 115 -2.89 10.37 19.45
CA HIS A 115 -4.16 10.54 18.76
C HIS A 115 -4.71 11.98 18.88
N PRO A 116 -4.82 12.58 20.09
CA PRO A 116 -5.21 13.98 20.22
C PRO A 116 -4.23 14.96 19.56
N PHE A 117 -2.91 14.73 19.67
CA PHE A 117 -1.91 15.62 19.10
C PHE A 117 -2.06 15.75 17.58
N THR A 118 -2.24 14.62 16.90
CA THR A 118 -2.34 14.53 15.43
C THR A 118 -3.65 15.03 14.83
N ARG A 119 -4.67 15.28 15.66
CA ARG A 119 -5.94 15.96 15.29
C ARG A 119 -6.01 17.40 15.78
N SER A 120 -4.87 17.95 16.16
CA SER A 120 -4.79 19.30 16.73
C SER A 120 -3.74 20.15 16.02
N LEU A 121 -3.27 19.69 14.86
CA LEU A 121 -2.28 20.40 14.07
C LEU A 121 -2.95 21.43 13.15
N ASP A 122 -4.25 21.29 12.91
CA ASP A 122 -5.10 22.37 12.41
C ASP A 122 -6.44 22.48 13.19
N ASP A 123 -7.40 23.22 12.61
CA ASP A 123 -8.69 23.55 13.23
C ASP A 123 -9.79 22.51 12.96
N ASP A 124 -9.56 21.60 12.02
CA ASP A 124 -10.56 20.60 11.64
C ASP A 124 -10.54 19.39 12.60
N PRO A 125 -11.63 18.61 12.69
CA PRO A 125 -11.74 17.56 13.70
C PRO A 125 -11.05 16.24 13.30
N TYR A 126 -10.46 16.17 12.11
CA TYR A 126 -9.85 14.97 11.55
C TYR A 126 -8.37 14.88 11.92
N THR A 127 -7.71 13.78 11.51
CA THR A 127 -6.27 13.65 11.70
C THR A 127 -5.55 14.26 10.51
N ASP A 128 -4.52 15.05 10.80
CA ASP A 128 -3.91 15.94 9.80
C ASP A 128 -2.76 15.27 9.05
N VAL A 129 -2.26 14.15 9.62
CA VAL A 129 -0.99 13.54 9.23
C VAL A 129 -1.10 12.03 9.18
N ILE A 130 -0.40 11.41 8.24
CA ILE A 130 -0.17 9.96 8.27
C ILE A 130 0.90 9.71 9.33
N TRP A 131 0.62 8.88 10.33
CA TRP A 131 1.54 8.70 11.45
C TRP A 131 1.64 7.26 11.94
N SER A 132 2.75 6.98 12.61
CA SER A 132 2.99 5.73 13.33
C SER A 132 4.02 5.95 14.44
N VAL A 133 4.26 4.90 15.23
CA VAL A 133 5.28 4.86 16.27
C VAL A 133 6.40 3.90 15.89
N LEU A 134 7.62 4.40 15.72
CA LEU A 134 8.77 3.52 15.54
C LEU A 134 9.39 3.22 16.91
N THR A 135 9.29 1.95 17.34
CA THR A 135 9.67 1.51 18.69
C THR A 135 10.23 0.07 18.69
N GLY A 136 10.35 -0.56 19.86
CA GLY A 136 10.92 -1.89 20.07
C GLY A 136 12.34 -1.82 20.62
N TYR A 137 13.13 -2.87 20.40
CA TYR A 137 14.57 -2.79 20.66
C TYR A 137 15.21 -1.83 19.65
N PRO A 138 16.25 -1.05 20.02
CA PRO A 138 16.86 -0.06 19.12
C PRO A 138 17.37 -0.66 17.79
N GLU A 139 17.81 -1.92 17.82
CA GLU A 139 18.23 -2.65 16.61
C GLU A 139 17.07 -2.94 15.65
N ASP A 140 15.90 -3.26 16.18
CA ASP A 140 14.70 -3.52 15.36
C ASP A 140 14.19 -2.23 14.74
N ALA A 141 14.15 -1.14 15.52
CA ALA A 141 13.80 0.18 15.00
C ALA A 141 14.76 0.65 13.90
N TYR A 142 16.07 0.42 14.08
CA TYR A 142 17.07 0.74 13.06
C TYR A 142 16.87 -0.10 11.81
N ARG A 143 16.66 -1.42 11.95
CA ARG A 143 16.40 -2.32 10.83
C ARG A 143 15.20 -1.87 10.00
N ILE A 144 14.12 -1.42 10.65
CA ILE A 144 12.93 -0.91 9.97
C ILE A 144 13.21 0.43 9.27
N ALA A 145 13.89 1.36 9.94
CA ALA A 145 14.23 2.67 9.38
C ALA A 145 15.24 2.61 8.21
N ALA A 146 16.18 1.66 8.25
CA ALA A 146 17.23 1.52 7.24
C ALA A 146 16.78 0.76 5.99
N ASP A 147 15.65 0.07 6.06
CA ASP A 147 15.06 -0.58 4.91
C ASP A 147 14.48 0.47 3.95
N THR A 148 14.72 0.33 2.65
CA THR A 148 14.21 1.24 1.61
C THR A 148 13.37 0.51 0.58
N VAL A 149 13.05 -0.76 0.86
CA VAL A 149 12.35 -1.65 -0.05
C VAL A 149 10.85 -1.32 -0.03
N THR A 150 10.24 -1.34 -1.22
CA THR A 150 8.79 -1.41 -1.35
C THR A 150 8.34 -2.85 -1.14
N HIS A 151 7.49 -3.06 -0.15
CA HIS A 151 6.95 -4.36 0.22
C HIS A 151 5.57 -4.55 -0.41
N LEU A 152 5.46 -5.49 -1.33
CA LEU A 152 4.20 -5.85 -1.97
C LEU A 152 3.55 -7.03 -1.25
N THR A 153 2.33 -6.82 -0.75
CA THR A 153 1.56 -7.84 -0.04
C THR A 153 0.89 -8.78 -1.03
N ARG A 154 1.40 -10.01 -1.13
CA ARG A 154 0.91 -11.08 -2.01
C ARG A 154 0.28 -12.22 -1.22
N THR A 155 0.99 -12.70 -0.21
CA THR A 155 0.72 -13.94 0.51
C THR A 155 0.17 -13.64 1.90
N LEU A 156 -1.11 -13.93 2.09
CA LEU A 156 -1.78 -13.87 3.39
C LEU A 156 -1.62 -15.19 4.15
N LEU A 157 -1.20 -15.12 5.41
CA LEU A 157 -1.48 -16.16 6.39
C LEU A 157 -2.44 -15.62 7.46
N SER A 158 -3.47 -16.36 7.81
CA SER A 158 -4.40 -15.93 8.85
C SER A 158 -4.77 -17.02 9.84
N GLY A 159 -4.75 -16.62 11.13
CA GLY A 159 -5.32 -17.39 12.23
C GLY A 159 -6.85 -17.36 12.30
N THR A 160 -7.50 -16.61 11.41
CA THR A 160 -8.95 -16.39 11.38
C THR A 160 -9.52 -16.42 9.96
N VAL A 161 -10.80 -16.74 9.84
CA VAL A 161 -11.55 -16.59 8.57
C VAL A 161 -11.94 -15.15 8.24
N SER A 162 -11.79 -14.22 9.18
CA SER A 162 -12.17 -12.79 9.01
C SER A 162 -11.17 -12.00 8.14
N SER A 163 -10.46 -12.65 7.22
CA SER A 163 -9.29 -12.12 6.51
C SER A 163 -9.52 -11.84 5.01
N ASP A 164 -10.68 -12.21 4.45
CA ASP A 164 -11.11 -12.01 3.06
C ASP A 164 -10.03 -12.42 2.04
N LEU A 165 -9.70 -13.71 2.07
CA LEU A 165 -8.61 -14.30 1.32
C LEU A 165 -8.70 -14.02 -0.19
N GLU A 166 -9.90 -13.81 -0.74
CA GLU A 166 -10.13 -13.55 -2.18
C GLU A 166 -9.47 -12.27 -2.71
N TYR A 167 -9.13 -11.32 -1.84
CA TYR A 167 -8.46 -10.07 -2.23
C TYR A 167 -6.94 -10.19 -2.34
N TYR A 168 -6.35 -11.28 -1.87
CA TYR A 168 -4.90 -11.49 -1.92
C TYR A 168 -4.50 -12.24 -3.19
N THR A 169 -3.25 -12.09 -3.62
CA THR A 169 -2.71 -12.92 -4.71
C THR A 169 -2.84 -14.38 -4.32
N GLN A 170 -2.46 -14.75 -3.11
CA GLN A 170 -2.61 -16.12 -2.59
C GLN A 170 -2.62 -16.12 -1.07
N GLY A 171 -2.90 -17.27 -0.47
CA GLY A 171 -2.71 -17.43 0.97
C GLY A 171 -3.51 -18.57 1.58
N LEU A 172 -3.47 -18.59 2.92
CA LEU A 172 -4.15 -19.57 3.74
C LEU A 172 -4.80 -18.90 4.95
N SER A 173 -6.08 -19.17 5.16
CA SER A 173 -6.83 -18.73 6.34
C SER A 173 -7.36 -19.94 7.10
N THR A 174 -7.14 -19.94 8.41
CA THR A 174 -7.59 -21.03 9.28
C THR A 174 -8.84 -20.63 10.06
N HIS A 175 -9.67 -21.60 10.46
CA HIS A 175 -10.93 -21.34 11.15
C HIS A 175 -10.79 -21.49 12.66
N GLU A 176 -10.85 -20.38 13.39
CA GLU A 176 -10.61 -20.34 14.84
C GLU A 176 -11.64 -21.11 15.68
N ALA A 177 -12.87 -21.27 15.18
CA ALA A 177 -13.95 -21.96 15.91
C ALA A 177 -14.24 -23.40 15.47
N THR A 178 -13.60 -23.89 14.39
CA THR A 178 -13.93 -25.20 13.79
C THR A 178 -12.63 -25.93 13.49
N SER A 179 -12.29 -26.91 14.33
CA SER A 179 -11.07 -27.71 14.16
C SER A 179 -11.03 -28.41 12.81
N GLY A 180 -9.83 -28.49 12.22
CA GLY A 180 -9.60 -29.11 10.92
C GLY A 180 -9.95 -28.22 9.72
N LEU A 181 -10.80 -27.20 9.89
CA LEU A 181 -11.25 -26.35 8.79
C LEU A 181 -10.26 -25.22 8.48
N PHE A 182 -9.85 -25.15 7.21
CA PHE A 182 -9.04 -24.06 6.67
C PHE A 182 -9.36 -23.80 5.21
N TYR A 183 -8.83 -22.71 4.68
CA TYR A 183 -9.10 -22.21 3.35
C TYR A 183 -7.79 -21.85 2.66
N VAL A 184 -7.67 -22.18 1.38
CA VAL A 184 -6.51 -21.82 0.55
C VAL A 184 -6.99 -21.13 -0.71
N LYS A 185 -6.24 -20.10 -1.11
CA LYS A 185 -6.38 -19.44 -2.39
C LYS A 185 -5.05 -19.53 -3.15
N HIS A 186 -5.12 -19.98 -4.39
CA HIS A 186 -3.99 -20.02 -5.32
C HIS A 186 -3.95 -18.76 -6.20
N PRO A 187 -2.79 -18.41 -6.76
CA PRO A 187 -2.59 -17.17 -7.53
C PRO A 187 -3.32 -17.12 -8.87
N ASP A 188 -3.72 -18.26 -9.41
CA ASP A 188 -4.37 -18.40 -10.71
C ASP A 188 -5.89 -18.16 -10.69
N SER A 189 -6.50 -18.02 -9.51
CA SER A 189 -7.94 -17.87 -9.36
C SER A 189 -8.34 -16.99 -8.17
N ILE A 190 -9.53 -16.39 -8.27
CA ILE A 190 -10.19 -15.75 -7.12
C ILE A 190 -10.88 -16.76 -6.19
N LEU A 191 -11.00 -18.03 -6.62
CA LEU A 191 -11.69 -19.07 -5.86
C LEU A 191 -10.93 -19.43 -4.58
N VAL A 192 -11.63 -19.33 -3.46
CA VAL A 192 -11.17 -19.81 -2.15
C VAL A 192 -11.67 -21.24 -1.94
N ARG A 193 -10.77 -22.20 -1.73
CA ARG A 193 -11.09 -23.61 -1.51
C ARG A 193 -11.04 -23.95 -0.03
N SER A 194 -12.04 -24.67 0.47
CA SER A 194 -12.11 -25.15 1.85
C SER A 194 -11.55 -26.57 1.98
N TYR A 195 -10.91 -26.85 3.10
CA TYR A 195 -10.35 -28.15 3.46
C TYR A 195 -10.62 -28.44 4.93
N THR A 196 -10.73 -29.73 5.29
CA THR A 196 -11.05 -30.17 6.67
C THR A 196 -9.94 -31.00 7.31
N SER A 197 -8.73 -30.91 6.76
CA SER A 197 -7.58 -31.75 7.13
C SER A 197 -6.50 -31.01 7.92
N ALA A 198 -6.77 -29.80 8.42
CA ALA A 198 -5.81 -29.13 9.30
C ALA A 198 -5.60 -29.92 10.61
N PRO A 199 -4.43 -29.80 11.26
CA PRO A 199 -4.23 -30.32 12.60
C PRO A 199 -5.27 -29.76 13.58
N THR A 200 -5.72 -30.56 14.55
CA THR A 200 -6.62 -30.08 15.61
C THR A 200 -6.01 -28.91 16.36
N ASP A 201 -4.73 -29.03 16.76
CA ASP A 201 -3.94 -27.92 17.30
C ASP A 201 -3.04 -27.35 16.21
N ARG A 202 -3.40 -26.18 15.70
CA ARG A 202 -2.70 -25.53 14.59
C ARG A 202 -1.40 -24.83 15.01
N THR A 203 -1.01 -24.87 16.29
CA THR A 203 0.10 -24.06 16.81
C THR A 203 1.41 -24.29 16.07
N SER A 204 1.90 -25.53 16.02
CA SER A 204 3.16 -25.85 15.35
C SER A 204 3.09 -25.61 13.84
N TRP A 205 1.93 -25.81 13.24
CA TRP A 205 1.69 -25.61 11.81
C TRP A 205 1.76 -24.14 11.41
N LEU A 206 1.06 -23.25 12.14
CA LEU A 206 1.16 -21.80 11.92
C LEU A 206 2.59 -21.30 12.16
N VAL A 207 3.27 -21.77 13.22
CA VAL A 207 4.67 -21.39 13.49
C VAL A 207 5.59 -21.81 12.33
N SER A 208 5.42 -23.03 11.82
CA SER A 208 6.17 -23.51 10.65
C SER A 208 5.95 -22.61 9.45
N MET A 209 4.71 -22.22 9.16
CA MET A 209 4.42 -21.35 8.01
C MET A 209 4.96 -19.93 8.17
N ILE A 210 4.98 -19.39 9.38
CA ILE A 210 5.60 -18.09 9.64
C ILE A 210 7.11 -18.14 9.42
N ASN A 211 7.76 -19.20 9.89
CA ASN A 211 9.21 -19.33 9.82
C ASN A 211 9.72 -19.73 8.43
N SER A 212 8.96 -20.53 7.69
CA SER A 212 9.44 -21.21 6.48
C SER A 212 8.55 -21.02 5.25
N GLY A 213 7.42 -20.34 5.37
CA GLY A 213 6.47 -20.12 4.28
C GLY A 213 5.31 -21.12 4.26
N ILE A 214 4.27 -20.82 3.48
CA ILE A 214 3.03 -21.62 3.41
C ILE A 214 3.28 -22.88 2.58
N ASP A 215 3.21 -24.04 3.23
CA ASP A 215 3.51 -25.37 2.67
C ASP A 215 2.67 -25.70 1.44
N SER A 216 1.37 -25.39 1.45
CA SER A 216 0.45 -25.62 0.34
C SER A 216 0.64 -24.66 -0.85
N LEU A 217 1.57 -23.71 -0.75
CA LEU A 217 1.84 -22.67 -1.75
C LEU A 217 3.35 -22.59 -2.02
N ASP A 218 3.99 -23.74 -2.21
CA ASP A 218 5.43 -23.86 -2.53
C ASP A 218 6.35 -23.14 -1.52
N ASN A 219 5.98 -23.18 -0.24
CA ASN A 219 6.66 -22.46 0.84
C ASN A 219 6.76 -20.95 0.61
N ALA A 220 5.72 -20.35 0.01
CA ALA A 220 5.67 -18.91 -0.22
C ALA A 220 5.82 -18.13 1.10
N PRO A 221 6.68 -17.08 1.12
CA PRO A 221 6.89 -16.28 2.31
C PRO A 221 5.61 -15.51 2.70
N VAL A 222 5.39 -15.36 4.00
CA VAL A 222 4.21 -14.65 4.54
C VAL A 222 4.47 -13.15 4.54
N ASP A 223 3.68 -12.38 3.78
CA ASP A 223 3.79 -10.91 3.68
C ASP A 223 2.91 -10.19 4.70
N ILE A 224 1.80 -10.82 5.09
CA ILE A 224 0.91 -10.35 6.14
C ILE A 224 0.40 -11.52 6.98
N PHE A 225 0.44 -11.36 8.31
CA PHE A 225 -0.14 -12.30 9.25
C PHE A 225 -1.29 -11.66 10.02
N ILE A 226 -2.51 -12.22 9.87
CA ILE A 226 -3.73 -11.67 10.47
C ILE A 226 -4.22 -12.55 11.62
N THR A 227 -4.48 -11.94 12.78
CA THR A 227 -5.03 -12.61 13.96
C THR A 227 -6.35 -11.99 14.45
N SER A 228 -7.21 -12.81 15.02
CA SER A 228 -8.42 -12.39 15.73
C SER A 228 -8.77 -13.39 16.84
N GLY A 229 -9.72 -13.07 17.72
CA GLY A 229 -10.08 -13.86 18.89
C GLY A 229 -9.43 -13.32 20.17
N HIS A 230 -9.35 -14.17 21.21
CA HIS A 230 -8.83 -13.73 22.49
C HIS A 230 -7.34 -13.39 22.41
N GLY A 231 -7.00 -12.18 22.85
CA GLY A 231 -5.63 -11.70 22.96
C GLY A 231 -5.43 -10.85 24.20
N SER A 232 -4.17 -10.65 24.53
CA SER A 232 -3.67 -9.69 25.52
C SER A 232 -2.35 -9.12 25.02
N TYR A 233 -1.76 -8.21 25.79
CA TYR A 233 -0.47 -7.60 25.47
C TYR A 233 0.67 -8.61 25.20
N ASN A 234 0.58 -9.85 25.69
CA ASN A 234 1.62 -10.87 25.54
C ASN A 234 1.13 -12.25 25.07
N LEU A 235 -0.12 -12.35 24.60
CA LEU A 235 -0.73 -13.64 24.25
C LEU A 235 -1.78 -13.49 23.16
N TRP A 236 -1.86 -14.49 22.28
CA TRP A 236 -2.97 -14.68 21.35
C TRP A 236 -3.40 -16.15 21.36
N GLN A 237 -4.69 -16.41 21.61
CA GLN A 237 -5.28 -17.75 21.64
C GLN A 237 -5.73 -18.16 20.24
N LEU A 238 -5.39 -19.39 19.82
CA LEU A 238 -5.72 -19.85 18.46
C LEU A 238 -7.17 -20.29 18.31
N HIS A 239 -7.71 -20.99 19.32
CA HIS A 239 -9.09 -21.45 19.30
C HIS A 239 -10.05 -20.37 19.83
N TYR A 240 -11.25 -20.29 19.29
CA TYR A 240 -12.29 -19.35 19.75
C TYR A 240 -13.66 -20.03 19.77
N PRO A 241 -14.50 -19.78 20.80
CA PRO A 241 -14.27 -18.89 21.94
C PRO A 241 -13.47 -19.51 23.08
N ALA A 242 -13.38 -20.85 23.13
CA ALA A 242 -12.68 -21.56 24.20
C ALA A 242 -11.17 -21.70 23.91
N LYS A 243 -10.37 -21.96 24.95
CA LYS A 243 -8.93 -22.23 24.83
C LYS A 243 -8.62 -23.56 24.16
N SER A 244 -9.36 -24.59 24.50
CA SER A 244 -9.22 -25.96 23.97
C SER A 244 -9.94 -26.09 22.64
N PRO A 245 -9.43 -26.89 21.67
CA PRO A 245 -8.37 -27.89 21.80
C PRO A 245 -6.97 -27.43 21.40
N GLU A 246 -6.77 -26.13 21.18
CA GLU A 246 -5.54 -25.60 20.58
C GLU A 246 -4.64 -24.89 21.57
N GLY A 247 -3.42 -24.60 21.10
CA GLY A 247 -2.49 -23.78 21.83
C GLY A 247 -2.71 -22.27 21.67
N LEU A 248 -1.62 -21.55 21.86
CA LEU A 248 -1.57 -20.10 21.85
C LEU A 248 -0.21 -19.62 21.36
N PHE A 249 -0.15 -18.37 20.90
CA PHE A 249 1.11 -17.67 20.73
C PHE A 249 1.38 -16.83 21.98
N ARG A 250 2.63 -16.77 22.40
CA ARG A 250 3.07 -16.02 23.58
C ARG A 250 4.34 -15.25 23.29
N SER A 251 4.44 -14.07 23.88
CA SER A 251 5.65 -13.26 23.88
C SER A 251 6.26 -13.13 25.28
N GLY A 252 7.55 -12.80 25.29
CA GLY A 252 8.35 -12.42 26.46
C GLY A 252 9.58 -11.65 25.97
N SER A 253 10.42 -11.15 26.88
CA SER A 253 11.63 -10.40 26.51
C SER A 253 12.49 -11.25 25.57
N HIS A 254 12.72 -10.77 24.34
CA HIS A 254 13.38 -11.49 23.24
C HIS A 254 12.78 -12.88 22.88
N VAL A 255 11.52 -13.14 23.25
CA VAL A 255 10.85 -14.42 23.00
C VAL A 255 9.55 -14.20 22.23
N LEU A 256 9.38 -14.98 21.16
CA LEU A 256 8.10 -15.17 20.47
C LEU A 256 7.97 -16.67 20.17
N THR A 257 6.89 -17.29 20.64
CA THR A 257 6.74 -18.75 20.55
C THR A 257 5.27 -19.15 20.43
N GLY A 258 5.00 -20.23 19.69
CA GLY A 258 3.76 -20.98 19.80
C GLY A 258 3.87 -22.02 20.91
N ALA A 259 2.94 -22.02 21.85
CA ALA A 259 2.80 -23.06 22.87
C ALA A 259 1.59 -23.93 22.54
N SER A 260 1.82 -25.18 22.14
CA SER A 260 0.75 -26.13 21.80
C SER A 260 -0.13 -26.43 23.02
N ALA A 261 -1.32 -26.98 22.80
CA ALA A 261 -2.23 -27.44 23.85
C ALA A 261 -1.57 -28.49 24.76
N ALA A 262 -0.63 -29.27 24.22
CA ALA A 262 0.17 -30.24 24.96
C ALA A 262 1.34 -29.61 25.75
N GLY A 263 1.54 -28.28 25.67
CA GLY A 263 2.61 -27.56 26.35
C GLY A 263 3.97 -27.61 25.64
N THR A 264 4.02 -28.00 24.36
CA THR A 264 5.26 -27.97 23.56
C THR A 264 5.47 -26.57 22.99
N TYR A 265 6.68 -26.04 23.11
CA TYR A 265 7.04 -24.71 22.60
C TYR A 265 7.71 -24.79 21.23
N HIS A 266 7.27 -23.91 20.32
CA HIS A 266 7.73 -23.78 18.95
C HIS A 266 8.20 -22.34 18.71
N PRO A 267 9.52 -22.07 18.72
CA PRO A 267 10.04 -20.73 18.53
C PRO A 267 9.63 -20.14 17.17
N ILE A 268 9.22 -18.88 17.17
CA ILE A 268 9.03 -18.09 15.97
C ILE A 268 10.30 -17.29 15.74
N SER A 269 10.83 -17.35 14.52
CA SER A 269 12.04 -16.67 14.08
C SER A 269 12.00 -16.50 12.56
N SER A 270 11.34 -15.45 12.09
CA SER A 270 11.21 -15.10 10.68
C SER A 270 12.02 -13.85 10.36
N ALA A 271 12.88 -13.95 9.34
CA ALA A 271 13.57 -12.80 8.77
C ALA A 271 12.76 -12.10 7.66
N ASN A 272 11.69 -12.72 7.14
CA ASN A 272 10.89 -12.14 6.07
C ASN A 272 10.14 -10.90 6.57
N PRO A 273 10.34 -9.71 5.97
CA PRO A 273 9.56 -8.52 6.29
C PRO A 273 8.06 -8.78 6.11
N LYS A 274 7.24 -8.35 7.07
CA LYS A 274 5.78 -8.48 6.98
C LYS A 274 5.02 -7.44 7.77
N ILE A 275 3.72 -7.39 7.49
CA ILE A 275 2.71 -6.75 8.32
C ILE A 275 2.20 -7.79 9.34
N TYR A 276 2.24 -7.46 10.63
CA TYR A 276 1.44 -8.16 11.63
C TYR A 276 0.17 -7.36 11.90
N PHE A 277 -0.98 -8.00 11.70
CA PHE A 277 -2.28 -7.34 11.84
C PHE A 277 -3.15 -8.04 12.88
N GLY A 278 -3.16 -7.48 14.09
CA GLY A 278 -4.07 -7.84 15.17
C GLY A 278 -5.48 -7.31 14.90
N LEU A 279 -6.14 -7.84 13.86
CA LEU A 279 -7.42 -7.39 13.33
C LEU A 279 -8.50 -7.28 14.43
N GLY A 280 -8.63 -8.31 15.26
CA GLY A 280 -9.66 -8.37 16.30
C GLY A 280 -9.18 -9.09 17.54
N ASN A 281 -8.19 -8.51 18.22
CA ASN A 281 -7.66 -8.99 19.49
C ASN A 281 -7.62 -7.86 20.52
N CYS A 282 -8.17 -8.09 21.72
CA CYS A 282 -8.06 -7.14 22.82
C CYS A 282 -6.59 -6.92 23.21
N ASN A 283 -6.21 -5.67 23.48
CA ASN A 283 -4.94 -5.26 24.09
C ASN A 283 -3.64 -5.77 23.43
N ILE A 284 -3.71 -6.42 22.26
CA ILE A 284 -2.54 -7.02 21.62
C ILE A 284 -1.53 -5.97 21.14
N GLY A 285 -1.98 -4.72 20.98
CA GLY A 285 -1.14 -3.58 20.68
C GLY A 285 -0.49 -2.94 21.89
N GLN A 286 -0.82 -3.32 23.13
CA GLN A 286 -0.22 -2.64 24.29
C GLN A 286 1.28 -2.96 24.42
N ILE A 287 2.10 -1.92 24.62
CA ILE A 287 3.50 -2.04 25.03
C ILE A 287 3.60 -1.59 26.48
N LEU A 288 3.70 -2.56 27.39
CA LEU A 288 3.87 -2.33 28.83
C LEU A 288 5.32 -2.59 29.29
N ASN A 289 6.03 -3.39 28.50
CA ASN A 289 7.44 -3.79 28.66
C ASN A 289 7.90 -4.46 27.36
N ASP A 290 9.15 -4.89 27.31
CA ASP A 290 9.76 -5.52 26.14
C ASP A 290 9.26 -6.94 25.83
N GLY A 291 8.49 -7.55 26.73
CA GLY A 291 7.87 -8.86 26.54
C GLY A 291 6.49 -8.85 25.90
N CYS A 292 6.03 -7.70 25.40
CA CYS A 292 4.76 -7.57 24.72
C CYS A 292 4.83 -8.07 23.26
N MET A 293 3.67 -8.37 22.67
CA MET A 293 3.55 -8.92 21.33
C MET A 293 4.19 -8.02 20.27
N ALA A 294 3.94 -6.71 20.31
CA ALA A 294 4.50 -5.78 19.33
C ALA A 294 6.04 -5.82 19.27
N PRO A 295 6.80 -5.59 20.36
CA PRO A 295 8.25 -5.76 20.38
C PRO A 295 8.71 -7.16 19.96
N ALA A 296 8.04 -8.22 20.42
CA ALA A 296 8.43 -9.59 20.08
C ALA A 296 8.24 -9.91 18.59
N TRP A 297 7.17 -9.43 17.97
CA TRP A 297 6.94 -9.57 16.52
C TRP A 297 7.92 -8.75 15.69
N MET A 298 8.30 -7.56 16.15
CA MET A 298 9.37 -6.79 15.52
C MET A 298 10.73 -7.49 15.66
N ASN A 299 11.02 -8.10 16.81
CA ASN A 299 12.33 -8.73 17.06
C ASN A 299 12.50 -10.12 16.42
N LYS A 300 11.46 -10.95 16.47
CA LYS A 300 11.51 -12.37 16.09
C LYS A 300 10.54 -12.73 14.97
N GLY A 301 9.43 -12.04 14.86
CA GLY A 301 8.37 -12.34 13.90
C GLY A 301 8.57 -11.74 12.51
N GLY A 302 9.59 -10.88 12.32
CA GLY A 302 9.84 -10.18 11.06
C GLY A 302 8.86 -9.05 10.77
N ALA A 303 8.14 -8.55 11.78
CA ALA A 303 7.22 -7.43 11.59
C ALA A 303 8.00 -6.13 11.34
N PHE A 304 7.62 -5.44 10.27
CA PHE A 304 8.05 -4.07 9.94
C PHE A 304 6.90 -3.07 10.12
N ALA A 305 5.67 -3.57 9.95
CA ALA A 305 4.45 -2.89 10.33
C ALA A 305 3.67 -3.78 11.31
N TYR A 306 3.19 -3.21 12.40
CA TYR A 306 2.37 -3.89 13.40
C TYR A 306 1.20 -3.01 13.79
N THR A 307 -0.02 -3.53 13.70
CA THR A 307 -1.22 -2.82 14.20
C THR A 307 -1.97 -3.70 15.19
N GLY A 308 -2.41 -3.10 16.30
CA GLY A 308 -3.08 -3.80 17.39
C GLY A 308 -3.90 -2.86 18.29
N TYR A 309 -4.97 -3.37 18.90
CA TYR A 309 -5.75 -2.60 19.86
C TYR A 309 -4.97 -2.42 21.16
N VAL A 310 -4.97 -1.20 21.70
CA VAL A 310 -4.43 -0.87 23.03
C VAL A 310 -5.54 -0.83 24.10
N ILE A 311 -6.75 -1.19 23.72
CA ILE A 311 -7.95 -1.33 24.55
C ILE A 311 -8.58 -2.72 24.35
N ASP A 312 -9.61 -3.02 25.12
CA ASP A 312 -10.52 -4.12 24.81
C ASP A 312 -11.33 -3.77 23.55
N GLU A 313 -11.31 -4.68 22.59
CA GLU A 313 -12.12 -4.55 21.38
C GLU A 313 -13.57 -4.99 21.64
N THR A 314 -14.51 -4.49 20.86
CA THR A 314 -15.93 -4.84 20.97
C THR A 314 -16.54 -5.14 19.59
N ALA A 315 -17.80 -5.57 19.59
CA ALA A 315 -18.60 -5.71 18.36
C ALA A 315 -18.66 -4.41 17.53
N ASN A 316 -18.43 -3.26 18.15
CA ASN A 316 -18.44 -1.94 17.51
C ASN A 316 -17.04 -1.39 17.20
N SER A 317 -15.97 -2.15 17.43
CA SER A 317 -14.63 -1.73 17.03
C SER A 317 -14.54 -1.47 15.53
N TYR A 318 -13.83 -0.42 15.12
CA TYR A 318 -13.93 0.14 13.79
C TYR A 318 -12.58 0.24 13.08
N GLN A 319 -11.54 0.68 13.78
CA GLN A 319 -10.29 1.15 13.17
C GLN A 319 -9.57 0.07 12.34
N HIS A 320 -9.52 -1.17 12.82
CA HIS A 320 -8.87 -2.23 12.05
C HIS A 320 -9.75 -2.72 10.90
N GLY A 321 -11.06 -2.79 11.11
CA GLY A 321 -12.01 -3.05 10.04
C GLY A 321 -11.98 -2.02 8.91
N GLY A 322 -11.71 -0.75 9.23
CA GLY A 322 -11.54 0.27 8.20
C GLY A 322 -10.18 0.21 7.55
N THR A 323 -9.12 -0.09 8.31
CA THR A 323 -7.76 -0.28 7.77
C THR A 323 -7.77 -1.36 6.69
N ARG A 324 -8.39 -2.52 6.94
CA ARG A 324 -8.54 -3.58 5.93
C ARG A 324 -9.38 -3.14 4.73
N ALA A 325 -10.43 -2.34 4.96
CA ALA A 325 -11.32 -1.90 3.90
C ALA A 325 -10.58 -1.00 2.92
N TYR A 326 -9.83 -0.01 3.42
CA TYR A 326 -9.02 0.88 2.60
C TYR A 326 -7.77 0.22 2.02
N TYR A 327 -7.31 -0.90 2.58
CA TYR A 327 -6.13 -1.60 2.06
C TYR A 327 -6.43 -2.51 0.85
N TYR A 328 -7.59 -3.20 0.84
CA TYR A 328 -7.94 -4.10 -0.26
C TYR A 328 -9.41 -4.15 -0.70
N ARG A 329 -10.39 -3.84 0.16
CA ARG A 329 -11.81 -3.93 -0.24
C ARG A 329 -12.25 -2.77 -1.11
N MET A 330 -11.75 -1.58 -0.83
CA MET A 330 -12.17 -0.32 -1.44
C MET A 330 -11.09 0.35 -2.27
N SER A 331 -9.85 -0.09 -2.08
CA SER A 331 -8.69 0.34 -2.84
C SER A 331 -7.67 -0.79 -2.80
N ARG A 332 -6.72 -0.78 -3.73
CA ARG A 332 -5.45 -1.51 -3.62
C ARG A 332 -4.25 -0.56 -3.72
N GLU A 333 -4.55 0.72 -3.91
CA GLU A 333 -3.55 1.72 -4.24
C GLU A 333 -2.92 2.35 -3.01
N ASN A 334 -3.63 2.29 -1.88
CA ASN A 334 -3.17 2.78 -0.60
C ASN A 334 -2.06 1.88 -0.04
N THR A 335 -1.06 2.51 0.56
CA THR A 335 -0.15 1.86 1.50
C THR A 335 -0.89 1.47 2.78
N TRP A 336 -0.26 0.63 3.59
CA TRP A 336 -0.78 0.26 4.91
C TRP A 336 -1.00 1.49 5.81
N SER A 337 -0.04 2.42 5.84
CA SER A 337 -0.11 3.66 6.62
C SER A 337 -1.27 4.55 6.17
N GLU A 338 -1.46 4.73 4.86
CA GLU A 338 -2.57 5.49 4.28
C GLU A 338 -3.92 4.84 4.58
N SER A 339 -3.98 3.50 4.56
CA SER A 339 -5.20 2.76 4.88
C SER A 339 -5.59 2.91 6.35
N TRP A 340 -4.59 2.91 7.24
CA TRP A 340 -4.78 3.16 8.67
C TRP A 340 -5.25 4.61 8.93
N PHE A 341 -4.64 5.58 8.25
CA PHE A 341 -5.05 6.97 8.28
C PHE A 341 -6.50 7.18 7.83
N LEU A 342 -6.84 6.73 6.61
CA LEU A 342 -8.20 6.85 6.05
C LEU A 342 -9.26 6.15 6.92
N SER A 343 -8.88 5.06 7.58
CA SER A 343 -9.77 4.41 8.56
C SER A 343 -10.11 5.32 9.74
N ASN A 344 -9.15 6.10 10.25
CA ASN A 344 -9.41 7.00 11.36
C ASN A 344 -10.26 8.20 10.92
N ILE A 345 -10.02 8.70 9.70
CA ILE A 345 -10.85 9.72 9.06
C ILE A 345 -12.32 9.26 8.99
N ALA A 346 -12.57 8.06 8.47
CA ALA A 346 -13.93 7.53 8.36
C ALA A 346 -14.58 7.26 9.72
N LEU A 347 -13.81 6.79 10.71
CA LEU A 347 -14.27 6.59 12.07
C LEU A 347 -14.73 7.91 12.70
N GLN A 348 -13.91 8.95 12.58
CA GLN A 348 -14.21 10.28 13.07
C GLN A 348 -15.41 10.89 12.35
N PHE A 349 -15.50 10.72 11.03
CA PHE A 349 -16.68 11.13 10.26
C PHE A 349 -17.96 10.49 10.81
N ASP A 350 -17.95 9.18 11.04
CA ASP A 350 -19.13 8.46 11.53
C ASP A 350 -19.56 8.90 12.93
N LEU A 351 -18.60 9.23 13.81
CA LEU A 351 -18.89 9.82 15.12
C LEU A 351 -19.51 11.22 15.02
N LEU A 352 -18.95 12.09 14.18
CA LEU A 352 -19.43 13.46 14.03
C LEU A 352 -20.82 13.52 13.39
N ASN A 353 -21.14 12.59 12.49
CA ASN A 353 -22.38 12.59 11.72
C ASN A 353 -23.45 11.65 12.28
N ASN A 354 -23.17 10.92 13.37
CA ASN A 354 -24.06 9.90 13.93
C ASN A 354 -24.58 8.94 12.86
N THR A 355 -23.66 8.43 12.01
CA THR A 355 -24.03 7.60 10.86
C THR A 355 -24.93 6.43 11.30
N PRO A 356 -26.09 6.21 10.66
CA PRO A 356 -27.04 5.19 11.09
C PRO A 356 -26.42 3.80 11.24
N GLY A 357 -26.61 3.18 12.41
CA GLY A 357 -26.14 1.84 12.71
C GLY A 357 -24.65 1.71 13.03
N VAL A 358 -23.95 2.84 13.23
CA VAL A 358 -22.51 2.89 13.57
C VAL A 358 -22.34 3.53 14.95
N SER A 359 -21.54 2.93 15.83
CA SER A 359 -21.30 3.42 17.19
C SER A 359 -19.90 3.04 17.68
N PRO A 360 -18.84 3.55 17.03
CA PRO A 360 -17.48 3.09 17.25
C PRO A 360 -17.00 3.52 18.64
N VAL A 361 -16.13 2.71 19.24
CA VAL A 361 -15.65 2.90 20.63
C VAL A 361 -14.13 3.08 20.70
N ASP A 362 -13.46 3.03 19.56
CA ASP A 362 -12.02 2.83 19.43
C ASP A 362 -11.31 3.95 18.65
N LEU A 363 -11.87 5.18 18.62
CA LEU A 363 -11.26 6.35 17.94
C LEU A 363 -9.78 6.53 18.27
N ASN A 364 -9.42 6.32 19.55
CA ASN A 364 -8.04 6.38 20.05
C ASN A 364 -7.52 5.00 20.51
N GLY A 365 -8.22 3.93 20.14
CA GLY A 365 -8.10 2.60 20.74
C GLY A 365 -7.04 1.70 20.10
N SER A 366 -6.36 2.13 19.04
CA SER A 366 -5.37 1.33 18.32
C SER A 366 -4.00 1.99 18.23
N ALA A 367 -2.96 1.18 18.10
CA ALA A 367 -1.61 1.60 17.76
C ALA A 367 -1.19 1.06 16.39
N PHE A 368 -0.39 1.86 15.68
CA PHE A 368 0.40 1.43 14.53
C PHE A 368 1.89 1.62 14.86
N TYR A 369 2.62 0.51 14.93
CA TYR A 369 4.07 0.48 15.12
C TYR A 369 4.78 0.18 13.80
N GLY A 370 5.76 1.01 13.45
CA GLY A 370 6.48 0.96 12.19
C GLY A 370 6.93 2.34 11.72
N ASP A 371 7.40 2.43 10.49
CA ASP A 371 7.72 3.69 9.79
C ASP A 371 6.52 4.07 8.90
N PRO A 372 5.92 5.28 9.05
CA PRO A 372 4.74 5.66 8.31
C PRO A 372 5.02 5.93 6.83
N GLY A 373 6.27 6.26 6.47
CA GLY A 373 6.71 6.44 5.08
C GLY A 373 7.03 5.13 4.36
N LYS A 374 6.99 4.00 5.08
CA LYS A 374 7.25 2.68 4.49
C LYS A 374 6.15 2.26 3.53
N ILE A 375 6.55 1.84 2.33
CA ILE A 375 5.61 1.42 1.29
C ILE A 375 5.27 -0.06 1.47
N PHE A 376 4.18 -0.34 2.17
CA PHE A 376 3.50 -1.64 2.18
C PHE A 376 2.22 -1.56 1.35
N LYS A 377 2.20 -2.14 0.15
CA LYS A 377 1.08 -2.00 -0.80
C LYS A 377 0.57 -3.35 -1.30
N MET A 378 -0.72 -3.46 -1.62
CA MET A 378 -1.25 -4.70 -2.22
C MET A 378 -0.61 -4.95 -3.58
N SER A 379 -0.26 -6.21 -3.86
CA SER A 379 0.25 -6.60 -5.18
C SER A 379 -0.84 -6.57 -6.26
N HIS A 380 -0.48 -6.24 -7.50
CA HIS A 380 -1.36 -6.41 -8.67
C HIS A 380 -1.09 -7.72 -9.43
N GLU A 381 -0.24 -8.60 -8.88
CA GLU A 381 0.06 -9.90 -9.47
C GLU A 381 -1.02 -10.94 -9.13
N GLY A 382 -1.25 -11.85 -10.09
CA GLY A 382 -2.22 -12.94 -9.98
C GLY A 382 -3.68 -12.50 -10.12
N GLN A 383 -4.59 -13.43 -9.90
CA GLN A 383 -6.03 -13.18 -9.90
C GLN A 383 -6.50 -12.82 -8.50
N TYR A 384 -7.25 -11.74 -8.34
CA TYR A 384 -7.80 -11.32 -7.04
C TYR A 384 -9.15 -10.63 -7.25
N ARG A 385 -9.97 -10.59 -6.20
CA ARG A 385 -11.21 -9.82 -6.19
C ARG A 385 -10.90 -8.34 -6.31
N GLN A 386 -11.50 -7.68 -7.31
CA GLN A 386 -11.34 -6.24 -7.49
C GLN A 386 -12.00 -5.47 -6.34
N PRO A 387 -11.47 -4.29 -5.97
CA PRO A 387 -12.12 -3.42 -5.00
C PRO A 387 -13.56 -3.10 -5.40
N LEU A 388 -14.43 -2.89 -4.40
CA LEU A 388 -15.84 -2.54 -4.59
C LEU A 388 -16.02 -1.26 -5.41
N VAL A 389 -15.09 -0.32 -5.28
CA VAL A 389 -15.15 0.98 -5.95
C VAL A 389 -13.87 1.29 -6.71
N THR A 390 -14.02 2.06 -7.78
CA THR A 390 -12.92 2.73 -8.48
C THR A 390 -12.98 4.22 -8.15
N ASN A 391 -11.83 4.78 -7.78
CA ASN A 391 -11.68 6.18 -7.40
C ASN A 391 -10.97 6.96 -8.52
N GLU A 392 -11.49 8.11 -8.91
CA GLU A 392 -10.96 8.98 -9.97
C GLU A 392 -10.83 10.41 -9.41
N LEU A 393 -9.66 11.02 -9.61
CA LEU A 393 -9.40 12.42 -9.26
C LEU A 393 -8.96 13.17 -10.53
N ILE A 394 -9.72 14.19 -10.92
CA ILE A 394 -9.43 15.01 -12.10
C ILE A 394 -9.19 16.45 -11.65
N ILE A 395 -8.05 17.01 -12.01
CA ILE A 395 -7.68 18.39 -11.71
C ILE A 395 -7.75 19.20 -13.01
N THR A 396 -8.57 20.24 -13.03
CA THR A 396 -8.65 21.21 -14.12
C THR A 396 -8.05 22.52 -13.68
N HIS A 397 -6.97 22.88 -14.36
CA HIS A 397 -6.15 24.03 -14.01
C HIS A 397 -6.76 25.36 -14.49
N GLY A 398 -7.10 26.26 -13.55
CA GLY A 398 -7.61 27.60 -13.85
C GLY A 398 -6.61 28.73 -13.52
N PRO A 399 -6.87 29.98 -13.93
CA PRO A 399 -5.91 31.08 -13.78
C PRO A 399 -5.65 31.48 -12.32
N LEU A 400 -6.64 31.34 -11.43
CA LEU A 400 -6.54 31.70 -10.00
C LEU A 400 -6.88 30.54 -9.06
N LYS A 401 -7.79 29.67 -9.49
CA LYS A 401 -8.24 28.48 -8.77
C LYS A 401 -8.20 27.28 -9.69
N ASP A 402 -7.90 26.13 -9.13
CA ASP A 402 -8.06 24.85 -9.80
C ASP A 402 -9.40 24.24 -9.41
N THR A 403 -10.01 23.52 -10.35
CA THR A 403 -11.23 22.76 -10.12
C THR A 403 -10.87 21.29 -10.01
N VAL A 404 -11.22 20.66 -8.91
CA VAL A 404 -10.94 19.26 -8.63
C VAL A 404 -12.25 18.50 -8.60
N LYS A 405 -12.31 17.40 -9.36
CA LYS A 405 -13.40 16.44 -9.33
C LYS A 405 -12.89 15.14 -8.71
N TYR A 406 -13.53 14.70 -7.64
CA TYR A 406 -13.37 13.37 -7.10
C TYR A 406 -14.61 12.55 -7.41
N ARG A 407 -14.45 11.43 -8.13
CA ARG A 407 -15.53 10.54 -8.54
C ARG A 407 -15.25 9.12 -8.07
N VAL A 408 -16.31 8.47 -7.62
CA VAL A 408 -16.35 7.07 -7.23
C VAL A 408 -17.29 6.34 -8.17
N THR A 409 -16.87 5.18 -8.67
CA THR A 409 -17.68 4.29 -9.51
C THR A 409 -17.78 2.92 -8.86
N MET A 410 -18.98 2.37 -8.73
CA MET A 410 -19.20 1.02 -8.20
C MET A 410 -18.76 -0.04 -9.21
N ASN A 411 -17.82 -0.90 -8.82
CA ASN A 411 -17.34 -2.02 -9.65
C ASN A 411 -18.28 -3.23 -9.59
N ASP A 412 -19.03 -3.35 -8.49
CA ASP A 412 -20.03 -4.38 -8.23
C ASP A 412 -21.20 -3.78 -7.43
N ASP A 413 -22.33 -4.49 -7.40
CA ASP A 413 -23.43 -4.17 -6.47
C ASP A 413 -22.93 -4.24 -5.02
N GLY A 414 -23.23 -3.24 -4.20
CA GLY A 414 -22.82 -3.28 -2.80
C GLY A 414 -23.09 -2.02 -1.98
N GLU A 415 -22.52 -2.01 -0.79
CA GLU A 415 -22.77 -1.03 0.27
C GLU A 415 -21.48 -0.23 0.52
N PRO A 416 -21.22 0.85 -0.23
CA PRO A 416 -20.00 1.66 -0.14
C PRO A 416 -20.08 2.65 1.04
N GLY A 417 -20.17 2.11 2.25
CA GLY A 417 -20.17 2.84 3.50
C GLY A 417 -19.97 1.88 4.67
N THR A 418 -20.03 2.37 5.91
CA THR A 418 -19.86 1.51 7.08
C THR A 418 -21.03 0.53 7.23
N ASN A 419 -20.79 -0.74 6.86
CA ASN A 419 -21.79 -1.82 6.93
C ASN A 419 -21.44 -2.93 7.94
N GLY A 420 -20.51 -2.65 8.84
CA GLY A 420 -20.19 -3.53 9.97
C GLY A 420 -18.72 -3.47 10.38
N LYS A 421 -18.41 -4.17 11.47
CA LYS A 421 -17.07 -4.27 12.06
C LYS A 421 -16.00 -4.53 10.99
N TRP A 422 -16.20 -5.56 10.18
CA TRP A 422 -15.26 -6.06 9.17
C TRP A 422 -15.57 -5.66 7.74
N GLY A 423 -16.58 -4.82 7.54
CA GLY A 423 -17.12 -4.49 6.24
C GLY A 423 -16.42 -3.31 5.55
N ASN A 424 -17.15 -2.63 4.68
CA ASN A 424 -16.69 -1.49 3.90
C ASN A 424 -16.69 -0.20 4.74
N ARG A 425 -16.21 0.88 4.14
CA ARG A 425 -16.17 2.24 4.71
C ARG A 425 -16.67 3.24 3.67
N HIS A 426 -16.77 4.51 4.01
CA HIS A 426 -17.11 5.56 3.04
C HIS A 426 -15.96 5.73 2.04
N PRO A 427 -16.21 5.80 0.73
CA PRO A 427 -15.16 6.08 -0.24
C PRO A 427 -14.39 7.36 0.13
N ALA A 428 -13.08 7.23 0.28
CA ALA A 428 -12.22 8.32 0.67
C ALA A 428 -10.86 8.19 -0.02
N MET A 429 -10.23 9.34 -0.26
CA MET A 429 -8.95 9.45 -0.95
C MET A 429 -8.10 10.52 -0.30
N ILE A 430 -6.81 10.23 -0.16
CA ILE A 430 -5.79 11.21 0.22
C ILE A 430 -5.48 12.04 -1.03
N LEU A 431 -5.53 13.36 -0.91
CA LEU A 431 -5.22 14.26 -2.01
C LEU A 431 -3.70 14.25 -2.26
N PRO A 432 -3.24 14.16 -3.52
CA PRO A 432 -1.82 14.19 -3.85
C PRO A 432 -1.20 15.60 -3.73
N PHE A 433 -1.90 16.53 -3.10
CA PHE A 433 -1.56 17.93 -2.90
C PHE A 433 -2.26 18.46 -1.65
N THR A 434 -1.79 19.59 -1.13
CA THR A 434 -2.47 20.34 -0.07
C THR A 434 -3.45 21.34 -0.68
N ALA A 435 -4.75 21.08 -0.55
CA ALA A 435 -5.81 21.97 -1.00
C ALA A 435 -5.96 23.16 -0.02
N THR A 436 -6.08 24.38 -0.53
CA THR A 436 -6.37 25.57 0.29
C THR A 436 -7.45 26.41 -0.39
N GLY A 437 -8.20 27.22 0.35
CA GLY A 437 -9.29 28.02 -0.21
C GLY A 437 -10.35 27.15 -0.89
N ILE A 438 -10.73 26.07 -0.20
CA ILE A 438 -11.61 25.02 -0.71
C ILE A 438 -13.05 25.54 -0.77
N ASP A 439 -13.69 25.43 -1.94
CA ASP A 439 -15.12 25.70 -2.10
C ASP A 439 -15.77 24.55 -2.88
N ILE A 440 -16.71 23.83 -2.26
CA ILE A 440 -17.47 22.78 -2.95
C ILE A 440 -18.45 23.43 -3.94
N LEU A 441 -18.32 23.11 -5.22
CA LEU A 441 -19.20 23.59 -6.29
C LEU A 441 -20.45 22.72 -6.43
N SER A 442 -20.28 21.40 -6.38
CA SER A 442 -21.39 20.45 -6.51
C SER A 442 -21.03 19.09 -5.93
N THR A 443 -22.04 18.34 -5.49
CA THR A 443 -21.92 16.91 -5.18
C THR A 443 -23.27 16.23 -5.39
N ASP A 444 -23.25 14.96 -5.79
CA ASP A 444 -24.42 14.07 -5.79
C ASP A 444 -24.37 13.01 -4.67
N ALA A 445 -23.39 13.13 -3.76
CA ALA A 445 -23.32 12.37 -2.52
C ALA A 445 -24.36 12.90 -1.51
N ILE A 446 -24.67 12.09 -0.50
CA ILE A 446 -25.49 12.55 0.65
C ILE A 446 -24.75 13.69 1.35
N THR A 447 -23.44 13.54 1.50
CA THR A 447 -22.53 14.59 1.98
C THR A 447 -21.13 14.34 1.41
N ALA A 448 -20.39 15.41 1.13
CA ALA A 448 -18.97 15.33 0.79
C ALA A 448 -18.18 16.14 1.82
N VAL A 449 -17.08 15.55 2.30
CA VAL A 449 -16.11 16.23 3.16
C VAL A 449 -14.84 16.41 2.35
N VAL A 450 -14.40 17.65 2.21
CA VAL A 450 -13.16 18.00 1.51
C VAL A 450 -12.32 18.83 2.48
N GLN A 451 -11.16 18.29 2.86
CA GLN A 451 -10.17 18.98 3.67
C GLN A 451 -8.88 19.18 2.87
N GLU A 452 -7.87 19.75 3.51
CA GLU A 452 -6.62 20.10 2.83
C GLU A 452 -5.87 18.89 2.27
N ASN A 453 -6.00 17.72 2.89
CA ASN A 453 -5.23 16.51 2.59
C ASN A 453 -6.10 15.31 2.18
N PHE A 454 -7.44 15.38 2.30
CA PHE A 454 -8.32 14.27 1.92
C PHE A 454 -9.68 14.72 1.39
N VAL A 455 -10.34 13.80 0.69
CA VAL A 455 -11.77 13.88 0.33
C VAL A 455 -12.48 12.60 0.72
N LEU A 456 -13.68 12.72 1.29
CA LEU A 456 -14.56 11.61 1.67
C LEU A 456 -15.97 11.84 1.11
N LEU A 457 -16.54 10.81 0.48
CA LEU A 457 -17.91 10.82 -0.02
C LEU A 457 -18.80 9.92 0.83
N TYR A 458 -19.75 10.54 1.54
CA TYR A 458 -20.82 9.83 2.23
C TYR A 458 -21.95 9.55 1.24
N ILE A 459 -21.99 8.33 0.71
CA ILE A 459 -22.88 7.95 -0.40
C ILE A 459 -23.83 6.80 -0.05
N TRP A 460 -23.61 6.15 1.08
CA TRP A 460 -24.43 5.05 1.58
C TRP A 460 -24.36 4.96 3.10
N TYR A 461 -25.44 4.51 3.74
CA TYR A 461 -25.47 4.13 5.15
C TYR A 461 -26.44 2.97 5.37
N LYS A 462 -26.31 2.30 6.52
CA LYS A 462 -27.14 1.16 6.88
C LYS A 462 -28.62 1.55 6.90
N GLY A 463 -29.39 0.91 6.02
CA GLY A 463 -30.82 1.19 5.82
C GLY A 463 -31.17 1.70 4.43
N LEU A 464 -30.17 2.06 3.62
CA LEU A 464 -30.34 2.29 2.18
C LEU A 464 -30.13 1.00 1.39
N ASP A 465 -30.79 0.91 0.23
CA ASP A 465 -30.53 -0.17 -0.72
C ASP A 465 -29.08 -0.12 -1.22
N PRO A 466 -28.45 -1.28 -1.52
CA PRO A 466 -27.13 -1.31 -2.14
C PRO A 466 -27.09 -0.54 -3.45
N LEU A 467 -26.00 0.20 -3.67
CA LEU A 467 -25.74 0.84 -4.97
C LEU A 467 -25.43 -0.25 -6.01
N LYS A 468 -25.77 0.04 -7.26
CA LYS A 468 -25.60 -0.87 -8.39
C LYS A 468 -24.26 -0.72 -9.06
N LYS A 469 -23.76 -1.80 -9.64
CA LYS A 469 -22.59 -1.77 -10.51
C LYS A 469 -22.76 -0.68 -11.58
N GLY A 470 -21.74 0.16 -11.73
CA GLY A 470 -21.73 1.29 -12.65
C GLY A 470 -22.32 2.58 -12.07
N ASP A 471 -22.98 2.55 -10.90
CA ASP A 471 -23.40 3.77 -10.22
C ASP A 471 -22.18 4.63 -9.89
N THR A 472 -22.32 5.93 -10.12
CA THR A 472 -21.29 6.92 -9.82
C THR A 472 -21.75 7.89 -8.75
N ARG A 473 -20.81 8.39 -7.96
CA ARG A 473 -20.97 9.57 -7.09
C ARG A 473 -19.75 10.46 -7.19
N GLU A 474 -19.92 11.76 -7.15
CA GLU A 474 -18.84 12.72 -7.24
C GLU A 474 -19.03 13.96 -6.36
N VAL A 475 -17.90 14.60 -6.06
CA VAL A 475 -17.83 15.98 -5.60
C VAL A 475 -16.91 16.76 -6.52
N VAL A 476 -17.32 17.97 -6.86
CA VAL A 476 -16.51 18.96 -7.56
C VAL A 476 -16.29 20.12 -6.62
N PHE A 477 -15.04 20.48 -6.38
CA PHE A 477 -14.65 21.62 -5.56
C PHE A 477 -13.59 22.45 -6.26
N THR A 478 -13.44 23.70 -5.86
CA THR A 478 -12.30 24.52 -6.24
C THR A 478 -11.32 24.61 -5.09
N CYS A 479 -10.06 24.81 -5.40
CA CYS A 479 -9.04 25.22 -4.45
C CYS A 479 -8.20 26.34 -5.08
N ASN A 480 -7.44 27.06 -4.25
CA ASN A 480 -6.39 27.95 -4.73
C ASN A 480 -5.49 27.21 -5.71
N ARG A 481 -4.97 27.95 -6.69
CA ARG A 481 -4.09 27.43 -7.73
C ARG A 481 -3.01 26.54 -7.11
N LEU A 482 -2.97 25.27 -7.52
CA LEU A 482 -1.91 24.37 -7.12
C LEU A 482 -0.63 24.87 -7.76
N THR A 483 0.29 25.37 -6.93
CA THR A 483 1.61 25.79 -7.40
C THR A 483 2.46 24.54 -7.52
N THR A 484 2.83 24.18 -8.76
CA THR A 484 3.89 23.22 -8.98
C THR A 484 5.18 23.84 -8.46
N GLY A 485 5.59 23.46 -7.24
CA GLY A 485 6.91 23.81 -6.71
C GLY A 485 7.99 23.36 -7.69
N THR A 486 9.06 24.13 -7.80
CA THR A 486 10.25 23.77 -8.58
C THR A 486 10.82 22.44 -8.10
N GLY A 487 10.47 21.37 -8.81
CA GLY A 487 10.85 19.98 -8.58
C GLY A 487 10.07 19.15 -9.59
N LYS A 488 10.72 18.18 -10.22
CA LYS A 488 10.22 17.38 -11.35
C LYS A 488 8.75 16.93 -11.16
N PRO A 489 7.97 16.79 -12.25
CA PRO A 489 6.66 16.15 -12.18
C PRO A 489 6.82 14.79 -11.50
N VAL A 490 6.15 14.62 -10.38
CA VAL A 490 5.95 13.31 -9.77
C VAL A 490 4.89 12.63 -10.62
N ASP A 491 5.27 11.54 -11.28
CA ASP A 491 4.40 10.67 -12.05
C ASP A 491 3.31 10.12 -11.12
N GLY A 492 2.15 10.76 -11.15
CA GLY A 492 0.89 10.22 -10.65
C GLY A 492 0.02 9.90 -11.85
N ASN A 493 0.09 8.65 -12.34
CA ASN A 493 -0.82 8.06 -13.34
C ASN A 493 -1.47 9.08 -14.29
N GLU A 494 -0.65 9.72 -15.13
CA GLU A 494 -1.15 10.00 -16.47
C GLU A 494 -1.60 8.65 -17.02
N LYS A 495 -2.84 8.53 -17.47
CA LYS A 495 -3.07 7.61 -18.58
C LYS A 495 -2.03 8.02 -19.60
N THR A 496 -0.99 7.19 -19.78
CA THR A 496 -0.12 7.35 -20.94
C THR A 496 -1.08 7.24 -22.10
N GLY A 497 -1.42 8.40 -22.65
CA GLY A 497 -2.25 8.47 -23.81
C GLY A 497 -1.56 7.71 -24.93
N ILE A 498 -2.24 7.56 -26.07
CA ILE A 498 -1.63 7.03 -27.27
C ILE A 498 -0.29 7.75 -27.54
N ILE A 499 -0.21 9.07 -27.32
CA ILE A 499 1.00 9.88 -27.53
C ILE A 499 1.88 9.85 -26.27
N ASP A 500 3.07 9.27 -26.39
CA ASP A 500 4.09 9.25 -25.33
C ASP A 500 4.84 10.58 -25.27
N LYS A 501 5.39 11.05 -26.40
CA LYS A 501 6.23 12.25 -26.44
C LYS A 501 6.16 12.96 -27.79
N ILE A 502 6.27 14.29 -27.77
CA ILE A 502 6.53 15.09 -28.98
C ILE A 502 7.80 15.90 -28.73
N TYR A 503 8.82 15.74 -29.59
CA TYR A 503 10.09 16.45 -29.42
C TYR A 503 10.83 16.67 -30.76
N PRO A 504 11.65 17.72 -30.88
CA PRO A 504 11.77 18.84 -29.94
C PRO A 504 10.48 19.67 -29.89
N ASN A 505 10.19 20.29 -28.74
CA ASN A 505 9.11 21.26 -28.59
C ASN A 505 9.60 22.41 -27.69
N PRO A 506 9.83 23.63 -28.22
CA PRO A 506 9.53 24.06 -29.59
C PRO A 506 10.36 23.33 -30.67
N ALA A 507 9.73 23.05 -31.81
CA ALA A 507 10.38 22.55 -33.01
C ALA A 507 10.84 23.70 -33.90
N SER A 508 11.83 23.48 -34.77
CA SER A 508 12.31 24.48 -35.74
C SER A 508 12.23 24.04 -37.21
N SER A 509 12.39 22.74 -37.47
CA SER A 509 12.36 22.17 -38.83
C SER A 509 11.87 20.73 -38.88
N ARG A 510 12.15 19.94 -37.84
CA ARG A 510 11.62 18.58 -37.68
C ARG A 510 11.02 18.40 -36.30
N ILE A 511 10.05 17.49 -36.23
CA ILE A 511 9.44 17.07 -34.98
C ILE A 511 9.15 15.57 -35.03
N THR A 512 9.42 14.90 -33.92
CA THR A 512 9.21 13.46 -33.72
C THR A 512 8.05 13.26 -32.75
N ILE A 513 7.11 12.39 -33.10
CA ILE A 513 6.04 11.92 -32.22
C ILE A 513 6.26 10.45 -31.85
N ASN A 514 6.41 10.19 -30.56
CA ASN A 514 6.41 8.84 -30.00
C ASN A 514 5.00 8.50 -29.53
N TYR A 515 4.54 7.28 -29.83
CA TYR A 515 3.22 6.80 -29.43
C TYR A 515 3.24 5.31 -29.08
N LYS A 516 2.26 4.88 -28.28
CA LYS A 516 2.13 3.51 -27.79
C LYS A 516 0.74 2.95 -28.09
N ILE A 517 0.70 1.69 -28.49
CA ILE A 517 -0.53 0.96 -28.77
C ILE A 517 -0.58 -0.29 -27.89
N THR A 518 -1.73 -0.57 -27.28
CA THR A 518 -1.94 -1.68 -26.33
C THR A 518 -2.57 -2.93 -26.98
N GLY A 519 -3.06 -2.85 -28.22
CA GLY A 519 -3.60 -3.97 -28.98
C GLY A 519 -3.45 -3.78 -30.50
N ASN A 520 -3.69 -4.81 -31.30
CA ASN A 520 -3.65 -4.67 -32.77
C ASN A 520 -4.74 -3.70 -33.23
N THR A 521 -4.36 -2.57 -33.85
CA THR A 521 -5.32 -1.54 -34.25
C THR A 521 -4.85 -0.77 -35.50
N ASN A 522 -5.78 -0.13 -36.21
CA ASN A 522 -5.42 0.84 -37.23
C ASN A 522 -5.02 2.15 -36.56
N VAL A 523 -3.90 2.75 -36.95
CA VAL A 523 -3.47 4.05 -36.43
C VAL A 523 -3.54 5.11 -37.52
N ILE A 524 -4.13 6.25 -37.20
CA ILE A 524 -4.17 7.43 -38.07
C ILE A 524 -3.55 8.60 -37.32
N ILE A 525 -2.45 9.15 -37.83
CA ILE A 525 -1.80 10.34 -37.28
C ILE A 525 -2.15 11.52 -38.18
N ARG A 526 -2.65 12.62 -37.62
CA ARG A 526 -2.98 13.86 -38.34
C ARG A 526 -2.29 15.05 -37.70
N LEU A 527 -1.79 15.96 -38.53
CA LEU A 527 -1.23 17.24 -38.13
C LEU A 527 -2.18 18.36 -38.53
N PHE A 528 -2.53 19.25 -37.60
CA PHE A 528 -3.42 20.38 -37.81
C PHE A 528 -2.76 21.72 -37.48
N ASP A 529 -3.17 22.78 -38.18
CA ASP A 529 -2.85 24.17 -37.82
C ASP A 529 -3.73 24.67 -36.65
N TYR A 530 -3.49 25.91 -36.20
CA TYR A 530 -4.24 26.53 -35.10
C TYR A 530 -5.72 26.81 -35.42
N ASN A 531 -6.12 26.83 -36.69
CA ASN A 531 -7.52 26.98 -37.12
C ASN A 531 -8.22 25.62 -37.26
N GLY A 532 -7.51 24.50 -37.04
CA GLY A 532 -8.03 23.15 -37.23
C GLY A 532 -7.99 22.67 -38.68
N ALA A 533 -7.26 23.35 -39.58
CA ALA A 533 -7.05 22.87 -40.94
C ALA A 533 -6.04 21.71 -40.94
N LEU A 534 -6.37 20.62 -41.64
CA LEU A 534 -5.50 19.45 -41.77
C LEU A 534 -4.30 19.79 -42.67
N ILE A 535 -3.09 19.62 -42.13
CA ILE A 535 -1.82 19.85 -42.82
C ILE A 535 -1.29 18.53 -43.40
N ASP A 536 -1.25 17.47 -42.58
CA ASP A 536 -0.67 16.18 -42.99
C ASP A 536 -1.38 14.99 -42.31
N ARG A 537 -1.27 13.80 -42.92
CA ARG A 537 -1.90 12.56 -42.44
C ARG A 537 -1.10 11.31 -42.82
N ILE A 538 -0.84 10.46 -41.83
CA ILE A 538 -0.23 9.13 -42.00
C ILE A 538 -1.20 8.05 -41.50
N ASN A 539 -1.27 6.90 -42.18
CA ASN A 539 -2.11 5.77 -41.77
C ASN A 539 -1.30 4.48 -41.69
N TYR A 540 -1.38 3.78 -40.56
CA TYR A 540 -0.80 2.45 -40.34
C TYR A 540 -1.93 1.41 -40.16
N PRO A 541 -2.20 0.56 -41.16
CA PRO A 541 -3.22 -0.48 -41.02
C PRO A 541 -2.72 -1.62 -40.12
N SER A 542 -3.55 -2.03 -39.15
CA SER A 542 -3.34 -3.19 -38.28
C SER A 542 -1.95 -3.27 -37.63
N GLN A 543 -1.53 -2.20 -36.95
CA GLN A 543 -0.26 -2.09 -36.25
C GLN A 543 -0.30 -2.89 -34.93
N PRO A 544 0.70 -3.74 -34.63
CA PRO A 544 0.70 -4.56 -33.42
C PRO A 544 0.93 -3.75 -32.14
N PRO A 545 0.63 -4.29 -30.95
CA PRO A 545 0.93 -3.60 -29.69
C PRO A 545 2.43 -3.34 -29.55
N GLY A 546 2.79 -2.12 -29.16
CA GLY A 546 4.18 -1.68 -29.11
C GLY A 546 4.32 -0.17 -29.00
N SER A 547 5.56 0.31 -28.95
CA SER A 547 5.92 1.72 -29.00
C SER A 547 6.52 2.07 -30.37
N TYR A 548 6.14 3.22 -30.90
CA TYR A 548 6.47 3.68 -32.24
C TYR A 548 6.93 5.13 -32.22
N SER A 549 7.62 5.55 -33.28
CA SER A 549 8.20 6.88 -33.42
C SER A 549 8.09 7.33 -34.88
N GLU A 550 7.56 8.53 -35.11
CA GLU A 550 7.33 9.09 -36.45
C GLU A 550 7.85 10.51 -36.55
N ASP A 551 8.56 10.80 -37.65
CA ASP A 551 9.15 12.11 -37.91
C ASP A 551 8.32 12.88 -38.94
N PHE A 552 8.06 14.15 -38.63
CA PHE A 552 7.41 15.10 -39.54
C PHE A 552 8.40 16.23 -39.90
N ASP A 553 8.43 16.57 -41.20
CA ASP A 553 9.09 17.78 -41.68
C ASP A 553 8.11 18.96 -41.56
N VAL A 554 8.45 19.89 -40.65
CA VAL A 554 7.65 21.08 -40.37
C VAL A 554 8.36 22.36 -40.82
N SER A 555 9.46 22.23 -41.57
CA SER A 555 10.28 23.38 -42.03
C SER A 555 9.51 24.34 -42.93
N GLY A 556 8.49 23.86 -43.65
CA GLY A 556 7.62 24.65 -44.51
C GLY A 556 6.50 25.42 -43.80
N LEU A 557 6.25 25.14 -42.52
CA LEU A 557 5.13 25.73 -41.77
C LEU A 557 5.54 27.06 -41.10
N ALA A 558 4.60 27.97 -40.86
CA ALA A 558 4.88 29.26 -40.20
C ALA A 558 5.05 29.09 -38.68
N ASP A 559 5.76 30.01 -38.01
CA ASP A 559 5.84 29.99 -36.55
C ASP A 559 4.45 30.08 -35.92
N GLY A 560 4.18 29.24 -34.93
CA GLY A 560 2.84 29.12 -34.37
C GLY A 560 2.59 27.84 -33.59
N VAL A 561 1.34 27.65 -33.17
CA VAL A 561 0.88 26.47 -32.44
C VAL A 561 0.22 25.49 -33.41
N TYR A 562 0.58 24.23 -33.28
CA TYR A 562 0.08 23.12 -34.10
C TYR A 562 -0.35 21.96 -33.21
N HIS A 563 -1.15 21.05 -33.76
CA HIS A 563 -1.68 19.91 -33.01
C HIS A 563 -1.49 18.62 -33.79
N PHE A 564 -0.93 17.59 -33.15
CA PHE A 564 -1.08 16.22 -33.62
C PHE A 564 -2.34 15.60 -33.03
N LEU A 565 -3.03 14.77 -33.81
CA LEU A 565 -4.11 13.89 -33.38
C LEU A 565 -3.75 12.47 -33.82
N ILE A 566 -3.64 11.54 -32.88
CA ILE A 566 -3.57 10.11 -33.17
C ILE A 566 -4.91 9.47 -32.87
N GLU A 567 -5.45 8.75 -33.84
CA GLU A 567 -6.67 7.96 -33.71
C GLU A 567 -6.35 6.48 -33.87
N THR A 568 -6.97 5.66 -33.03
CA THR A 568 -7.06 4.22 -33.16
C THR A 568 -8.52 3.79 -33.31
N SER A 569 -8.76 2.50 -33.49
CA SER A 569 -10.12 1.94 -33.55
C SER A 569 -10.95 2.17 -32.26
N GLU A 570 -10.29 2.39 -31.12
CA GLU A 570 -10.93 2.44 -29.79
C GLU A 570 -10.77 3.78 -29.07
N SER A 571 -9.83 4.62 -29.50
CA SER A 571 -9.48 5.87 -28.81
C SER A 571 -8.85 6.89 -29.75
N HIS A 572 -8.83 8.15 -29.34
CA HIS A 572 -8.05 9.19 -30.01
C HIS A 572 -7.42 10.13 -28.97
N GLU A 573 -6.29 10.73 -29.31
CA GLU A 573 -5.61 11.71 -28.46
C GLU A 573 -4.98 12.80 -29.32
N SER A 574 -5.15 14.05 -28.91
CA SER A 574 -4.46 15.19 -29.50
C SER A 574 -3.45 15.81 -28.57
N ARG A 575 -2.27 16.20 -29.08
CA ARG A 575 -1.24 16.91 -28.32
C ARG A 575 -0.68 18.09 -29.11
N LYS A 576 -0.53 19.23 -28.43
CA LYS A 576 -0.04 20.48 -29.01
C LYS A 576 1.48 20.52 -29.07
N PHE A 577 2.03 21.21 -30.07
CA PHE A 577 3.43 21.64 -30.09
C PHE A 577 3.56 23.06 -30.64
N VAL A 578 4.70 23.68 -30.36
CA VAL A 578 5.05 25.02 -30.84
C VAL A 578 6.12 24.89 -31.91
N LEU A 579 5.91 25.52 -33.06
CA LEU A 579 6.95 25.74 -34.06
C LEU A 579 7.49 27.15 -33.86
N ALA A 580 8.80 27.23 -33.61
CA ALA A 580 9.53 28.48 -33.47
C ALA A 580 10.86 28.33 -34.23
N LYS A 581 10.95 28.97 -35.40
CA LYS A 581 12.18 29.04 -36.17
C LYS A 581 13.11 30.04 -35.49
N ASN A 582 14.34 29.59 -35.22
CA ASN A 582 15.41 30.46 -34.75
C ASN A 582 16.02 31.24 -35.92
#